data_AF-A0A935X8C9-F1
#
_entry.id   AF-A0A935X8C9-F1
#
_cell.length_a   1.000
_cell.length_b   1.000
_cell.length_c   1.000
_cell.angle_alpha   90.00
_cell.angle_beta   90.00
_cell.angle_gamma   90.00
#
_symmetry.space_group_name_H-M   'P 1'
#
loop_
_entity.id
_entity.type
_entity.pdbx_description
1 polymer ?
#
loop_
_entity_poly.entity_id
_entity_poly.type
_entity_poly.pdbx_seq_one_letter_code
_entity_poly.pdbx_strand_id
1 'polypeptide(L)'
;MRASEAYNQALSERRVNAVRDYLAARGVSVERLETDARGELQPLVAGGSARDHARNRRVELRYVLCDGTEIPLSEELSDLQLEAIRRRQLPREKD
;
A
#
# COMPACT_ATOMS: atom_id res chain seq x y z
N MET A 1 7.99 3.94 14.91
CA MET A 1 6.62 3.55 14.50
C MET A 1 5.62 4.45 15.23
N ARG A 2 4.41 4.65 14.68
CA ARG A 2 3.46 5.68 15.15
C ARG A 2 2.16 5.13 15.76
N ALA A 3 1.94 3.82 15.71
CA ALA A 3 0.75 3.15 16.23
C ALA A 3 1.14 1.74 16.73
N SER A 4 0.20 1.03 17.35
CA SER A 4 0.42 -0.36 17.79
C SER A 4 0.48 -1.33 16.60
N GLU A 5 1.20 -2.43 16.78
CA GLU A 5 1.32 -3.51 15.80
C GLU A 5 -0.05 -4.01 15.33
N ALA A 6 -0.96 -4.30 16.27
CA ALA A 6 -2.32 -4.74 15.96
C ALA A 6 -3.09 -3.73 15.09
N TYR A 7 -2.91 -2.43 15.34
CA TYR A 7 -3.53 -1.40 14.52
C TYR A 7 -2.94 -1.36 13.10
N ASN A 8 -1.61 -1.46 12.98
CA ASN A 8 -0.93 -1.45 11.69
C ASN A 8 -1.25 -2.70 10.86
N GLN A 9 -1.40 -3.86 11.52
CA GLN A 9 -1.86 -5.10 10.90
C GLN A 9 -3.28 -4.93 10.32
N ALA A 10 -4.25 -4.51 11.15
CA ALA A 10 -5.63 -4.28 10.71
C ALA A 10 -5.73 -3.18 9.63
N LEU A 11 -4.83 -2.18 9.66
CA LEU A 11 -4.75 -1.17 8.61
C LEU A 11 -4.23 -1.76 7.29
N SER A 12 -3.23 -2.64 7.35
CA SER A 12 -2.68 -3.30 6.16
C SER A 12 -3.72 -4.22 5.51
N GLU A 13 -4.48 -4.98 6.32
CA GLU A 13 -5.57 -5.85 5.86
C GLU A 13 -6.66 -5.05 5.14
N ARG A 14 -7.10 -3.92 5.73
CA ARG A 14 -8.08 -3.05 5.09
C ARG A 14 -7.60 -2.49 3.75
N ARG A 15 -6.31 -2.17 3.63
CA ARG A 15 -5.73 -1.65 2.39
C ARG A 15 -5.67 -2.70 1.29
N VAL A 16 -5.17 -3.91 1.59
CA VAL A 16 -5.08 -4.98 0.59
C VAL A 16 -6.47 -5.42 0.13
N ASN A 17 -7.45 -5.47 1.04
CA ASN A 17 -8.84 -5.77 0.69
C ASN A 17 -9.45 -4.69 -0.21
N ALA A 18 -9.23 -3.41 0.10
CA ALA A 18 -9.71 -2.32 -0.74
C ALA A 18 -9.14 -2.38 -2.17
N VAL A 19 -7.86 -2.76 -2.33
CA VAL A 19 -7.23 -2.94 -3.65
C VAL A 19 -7.80 -4.15 -4.37
N ARG A 20 -7.96 -5.30 -3.68
CA ARG A 20 -8.61 -6.49 -4.23
C ARG A 20 -10.02 -6.17 -4.75
N ASP A 21 -10.83 -5.52 -3.94
CA ASP A 21 -12.22 -5.19 -4.27
C ASP A 21 -12.29 -4.21 -5.45
N TYR A 22 -11.36 -3.25 -5.51
CA TYR A 22 -11.21 -2.33 -6.64
C TYR A 22 -10.85 -3.01 -7.97
N LEU A 23 -9.98 -4.03 -7.93
CA LEU A 23 -9.61 -4.84 -9.09
C LEU A 23 -10.75 -5.77 -9.52
N ALA A 24 -11.43 -6.39 -8.55
CA ALA A 24 -12.60 -7.21 -8.81
C ALA A 24 -13.72 -6.40 -9.49
N ALA A 25 -13.98 -5.19 -9.02
CA ALA A 25 -14.92 -4.27 -9.64
C ALA A 25 -14.54 -3.85 -11.07
N ARG A 26 -13.26 -4.01 -11.46
CA ARG A 26 -12.76 -3.80 -12.83
C ARG A 26 -12.76 -5.04 -13.72
N GLY A 27 -13.32 -6.15 -13.23
CA GLY A 27 -13.47 -7.38 -13.99
C GLY A 27 -12.31 -8.37 -13.83
N VAL A 28 -11.38 -8.14 -12.91
CA VAL A 28 -10.41 -9.19 -12.54
C VAL A 28 -11.14 -10.24 -11.70
N SER A 29 -11.11 -11.51 -12.11
CA SER A 29 -11.72 -12.59 -11.33
C SER A 29 -11.11 -12.65 -9.93
N VAL A 30 -11.97 -12.70 -8.90
CA VAL A 30 -11.56 -12.80 -7.49
C VAL A 30 -10.72 -14.05 -7.23
N GLU A 31 -10.97 -15.13 -7.96
CA GLU A 31 -10.20 -16.39 -7.88
C GLU A 31 -8.73 -16.22 -8.30
N ARG A 32 -8.39 -15.14 -9.01
CA ARG A 32 -7.03 -14.81 -9.45
C ARG A 32 -6.33 -13.82 -8.52
N LEU A 33 -7.00 -13.38 -7.45
CA LEU A 33 -6.50 -12.35 -6.55
C LEU A 33 -6.20 -12.95 -5.18
N GLU A 34 -4.93 -12.93 -4.81
CA GLU A 34 -4.48 -13.25 -3.45
C GLU A 34 -4.10 -11.97 -2.71
N THR A 35 -4.44 -11.90 -1.42
CA THR A 35 -4.11 -10.76 -0.56
C THR A 35 -3.24 -11.21 0.59
N ASP A 36 -2.14 -10.50 0.81
CA ASP A 36 -1.20 -10.75 1.90
C ASP A 36 -0.87 -9.43 2.61
N ALA A 37 -1.24 -9.34 3.89
CA ALA A 37 -1.11 -8.13 4.70
C ALA A 37 -0.02 -8.32 5.76
N ARG A 38 1.08 -7.57 5.61
CA ARG A 38 2.30 -7.71 6.42
C ARG A 38 2.44 -6.69 7.54
N GLY A 39 1.42 -5.86 7.76
CA GLY A 39 1.45 -4.83 8.79
C GLY A 39 2.70 -3.94 8.69
N GLU A 40 3.38 -3.76 9.81
CA GLU A 40 4.65 -3.03 9.89
C GLU A 40 5.88 -3.95 10.02
N LEU A 41 5.68 -5.26 9.94
CA LEU A 41 6.69 -6.28 10.19
C LEU A 41 7.70 -6.45 9.05
N GLN A 42 7.38 -5.94 7.85
CA GLN A 42 8.23 -6.06 6.68
C GLN A 42 8.43 -4.69 5.98
N PRO A 43 9.23 -3.78 6.57
CA PRO A 43 9.56 -2.51 5.94
C PRO A 43 10.42 -2.72 4.68
N LEU A 44 10.20 -1.89 3.64
CA LEU A 44 11.05 -1.89 2.44
C LEU A 44 12.41 -1.24 2.71
N VAL A 45 12.38 -0.17 3.49
CA VAL A 45 13.57 0.59 3.85
C VAL A 45 13.65 0.77 5.35
N ALA A 46 14.86 0.58 5.89
CA ALA A 46 15.18 1.01 7.24
C ALA A 46 15.25 2.54 7.28
N GLY A 47 14.70 3.15 8.34
CA GLY A 47 14.73 4.60 8.50
C GLY A 47 13.45 5.18 9.12
N GLY A 48 13.47 6.49 9.34
CA GLY A 48 12.38 7.23 9.97
C GLY A 48 12.10 8.57 9.31
N SER A 49 12.66 8.83 8.11
CA SER A 49 12.37 10.07 7.39
C SER A 49 10.94 10.04 6.82
N ALA A 50 10.39 11.21 6.48
CA ALA A 50 9.09 11.29 5.82
C ALA A 50 9.06 10.51 4.49
N ARG A 51 10.21 10.43 3.80
CA ARG A 51 10.39 9.66 2.57
C ARG A 51 10.38 8.15 2.84
N ASP A 52 11.07 7.70 3.88
CA ASP A 52 11.08 6.27 4.27
C ASP A 52 9.69 5.81 4.70
N HIS A 53 8.98 6.64 5.45
CA HIS A 53 7.59 6.37 5.82
C HIS A 53 6.63 6.35 4.63
N ALA A 54 6.86 7.17 3.61
CA ALA A 54 6.08 7.12 2.38
C ALA A 54 6.36 5.81 1.61
N ARG A 55 7.64 5.41 1.51
CA ARG A 55 8.03 4.13 0.87
C ARG A 55 7.48 2.91 1.61
N ASN A 56 7.48 2.94 2.94
CA ASN A 56 7.01 1.82 3.76
C ASN A 56 5.47 1.67 3.80
N ARG A 57 4.70 2.71 3.42
CA ARG A 57 3.24 2.66 3.35
C ARG A 57 2.76 2.46 1.93
N ARG A 58 2.84 1.22 1.48
CA ARG A 58 2.50 0.82 0.11
C ARG A 58 1.61 -0.41 0.09
N VAL A 59 1.03 -0.66 -1.08
CA VAL A 59 0.50 -1.97 -1.47
C VAL A 59 1.31 -2.37 -2.70
N GLU A 60 1.84 -3.59 -2.72
CA GLU A 60 2.54 -4.15 -3.87
C GLU A 60 1.59 -5.08 -4.63
N LEU A 61 1.64 -5.03 -5.95
CA LEU A 61 1.00 -6.02 -6.81
C LEU A 61 2.07 -6.97 -7.31
N ARG A 62 1.87 -8.29 -7.18
CA ARG A 62 2.73 -9.29 -7.79
C ARG A 62 1.94 -10.05 -8.85
N TYR A 63 2.53 -10.20 -10.03
CA TYR A 63 1.92 -10.94 -11.13
C TYR A 63 2.62 -12.29 -11.23
N VAL A 64 1.87 -13.36 -11.03
CA VAL A 64 2.36 -14.74 -11.11
C VAL A 64 1.71 -15.39 -12.32
N LEU A 65 2.53 -15.96 -13.21
CA LEU A 65 2.06 -16.75 -14.34
C LEU A 65 1.56 -18.12 -13.86
N CYS A 66 0.80 -18.82 -14.70
CA CYS A 66 0.25 -20.13 -14.36
C CYS A 66 1.31 -21.20 -14.07
N ASP A 67 2.55 -21.01 -14.52
CA ASP A 67 3.70 -21.87 -14.25
C ASP A 67 4.45 -21.49 -12.95
N GLY A 68 3.96 -20.51 -12.21
CA GLY A 68 4.57 -19.99 -10.98
C GLY A 68 5.62 -18.90 -11.21
N THR A 69 5.88 -18.49 -12.45
CA THR A 69 6.86 -17.44 -12.73
C THR A 69 6.35 -16.08 -12.27
N GLU A 70 7.10 -15.41 -11.40
CA GLU A 70 6.82 -14.01 -11.03
C GLU A 70 7.32 -13.05 -12.10
N ILE A 71 6.45 -12.14 -12.54
CA ILE A 71 6.82 -11.04 -13.44
C ILE A 71 7.35 -9.90 -12.56
N PRO A 72 8.64 -9.53 -12.67
CA PRO A 72 9.21 -8.46 -11.87
C PRO A 72 8.56 -7.13 -12.26
N LEU A 73 8.10 -6.37 -11.26
CA LEU A 73 7.71 -4.98 -11.46
C LEU A 73 8.94 -4.08 -11.30
N SER A 74 9.05 -3.07 -12.16
CA SER A 74 9.96 -1.96 -11.93
C SER A 74 9.50 -1.12 -10.75
N GLU A 75 10.42 -0.68 -9.89
CA GLU A 75 10.12 0.27 -8.81
C GLU A 75 9.71 1.62 -9.42
N GLU A 76 8.42 1.91 -9.48
CA GLU A 76 7.90 3.21 -9.91
C GLU A 76 7.74 4.15 -8.70
N LEU A 77 8.77 4.96 -8.46
CA LEU A 77 8.80 5.93 -7.36
C LEU A 77 8.22 7.31 -7.73
N SER A 78 7.71 7.49 -8.94
CA SER A 78 7.17 8.77 -9.43
C SER A 78 5.99 9.27 -8.59
N ASP A 79 5.21 8.35 -8.06
CA ASP A 79 3.92 8.65 -7.41
C ASP A 79 4.02 8.70 -5.88
N LEU A 80 5.24 8.78 -5.34
CA LEU A 80 5.48 8.73 -3.90
C LEU A 80 4.85 9.93 -3.17
N GLN A 81 3.75 9.69 -2.44
CA GLN A 81 3.05 10.73 -1.69
C GLN A 81 3.74 11.03 -0.34
N LEU A 82 4.54 12.10 -0.30
CA LEU A 82 5.15 12.61 0.94
C LEU A 82 4.10 13.35 1.80
N GLU A 83 3.93 12.92 3.05
CA GLU A 83 2.98 13.54 3.99
C GLU A 83 3.28 15.01 4.32
N ALA A 84 4.51 15.47 4.08
CA ALA A 84 4.95 16.83 4.41
C ALA A 84 4.17 17.93 3.66
N ILE A 85 3.42 17.61 2.60
CA ILE A 85 2.69 18.59 1.78
C ILE A 85 1.20 18.70 2.15
N ARG A 86 0.62 17.73 2.89
CA ARG A 86 -0.83 17.69 3.13
C ARG A 86 -1.35 18.73 4.14
N ARG A 87 -0.47 19.45 4.84
CA ARG A 87 -0.87 20.50 5.81
C ARG A 87 -1.12 21.89 5.22
N ARG A 88 -0.93 22.13 3.90
CA ARG A 88 -1.05 23.48 3.31
C ARG A 88 -2.17 23.68 2.28
N GLN A 89 -2.92 22.64 1.88
CA GLN A 89 -3.96 22.77 0.85
C GLN A 89 -5.20 21.92 1.16
N LEU A 90 -5.81 22.14 2.32
CA LEU A 90 -7.25 21.88 2.47
C LEU A 90 -7.88 23.27 2.71
N PRO A 91 -8.83 23.72 1.87
CA PRO A 91 -9.62 24.87 2.23
C PRO A 91 -10.30 24.56 3.57
N ARG A 92 -10.20 25.47 4.54
CA ARG A 92 -11.09 25.41 5.69
C ARG A 92 -12.49 25.64 5.12
N GLU A 93 -13.32 24.61 5.08
CA GLU A 93 -14.76 24.83 4.99
C GLU A 93 -15.13 25.73 6.18
N LYS A 94 -15.65 26.91 5.85
CA LYS A 94 -16.25 27.84 6.79
C LYS A 94 -17.73 27.50 6.79
N ASP A 95 -18.23 27.03 7.93
CA ASP A 95 -19.62 27.26 8.35
C ASP A 95 -19.65 28.50 9.26
#